data_AF-A0A133V280-F1
#
_entry.id   AF-A0A133V280-F1
#
_cell.length_a   1.000
_cell.length_b   1.000
_cell.length_c   1.000
_cell.angle_alpha   90.00
_cell.angle_beta   90.00
_cell.angle_gamma   90.00
#
_symmetry.space_group_name_H-M   'P 1'
#
loop_
_entity.id
_entity.type
_entity.pdbx_description
1 polymer ?
#
loop_
_entity_poly.entity_id
_entity_poly.type
_entity_poly.pdbx_seq_one_letter_code
_entity_poly.pdbx_strand_id
1 'polypeptide(L)'
;MSKFRVILDTNFLMTPELHGVDIFAELDRLLDIDYELTVPSAVINELKSLTSKGTTSERSAARVALELASRAKRIETKNSADKEILRLAREGKYIVGTNDEVLRKKLREEGIPVIYLRQKSHLALTGNI
;
A
#
# COMPACT_ATOMS: atom_id res chain seq x y z
N MET A 1 0.56 6.23 -23.12
CA MET A 1 0.52 7.03 -21.88
C MET A 1 1.18 6.24 -20.77
N SER A 2 2.02 6.86 -19.94
CA SER A 2 2.66 6.15 -18.81
C SER A 2 1.66 6.01 -17.67
N LYS A 3 1.33 4.76 -17.34
CA LYS A 3 0.42 4.32 -16.28
C LYS A 3 1.00 4.69 -14.90
N PHE A 4 0.18 5.21 -13.98
CA PHE A 4 0.62 5.42 -12.60
C PHE A 4 0.81 4.09 -11.89
N ARG A 5 1.69 4.04 -10.90
CA ARG A 5 1.90 2.83 -10.10
C ARG A 5 1.58 3.11 -8.64
N VAL A 6 0.78 2.24 -8.03
CA VAL A 6 0.48 2.32 -6.59
C VAL A 6 1.34 1.29 -5.87
N ILE A 7 2.23 1.74 -4.98
CA ILE A 7 3.04 0.86 -4.13
C ILE A 7 2.21 0.54 -2.88
N LEU A 8 1.99 -0.75 -2.63
CA LEU A 8 1.19 -1.23 -1.51
C LEU A 8 2.10 -1.63 -0.34
N ASP A 9 1.88 -1.00 0.82
CA ASP A 9 2.52 -1.31 2.09
C ASP A 9 1.71 -2.36 2.90
N THR A 10 2.37 -3.08 3.82
CA THR A 10 1.76 -4.11 4.68
C THR A 10 0.56 -3.56 5.46
N ASN A 11 0.77 -2.45 6.17
CA ASN A 11 -0.28 -1.84 6.99
C ASN A 11 -1.44 -1.33 6.14
N PHE A 12 -1.15 -0.80 4.95
CA PHE A 12 -2.18 -0.34 4.03
C PHE A 12 -3.07 -1.47 3.53
N LEU A 13 -2.50 -2.65 3.26
CA LEU A 13 -3.26 -3.83 2.83
C LEU A 13 -4.10 -4.46 3.96
N MET A 14 -3.63 -4.39 5.20
CA MET A 14 -4.33 -5.03 6.33
C MET A 14 -5.42 -4.17 6.96
N THR A 15 -5.22 -2.85 7.05
CA THR A 15 -6.11 -1.96 7.81
C THR A 15 -7.56 -1.92 7.27
N PRO A 16 -7.81 -1.92 5.95
CA PRO A 16 -9.17 -1.90 5.40
C PRO A 16 -10.01 -3.10 5.84
N GLU A 17 -9.43 -4.29 5.88
CA GLU A 17 -10.11 -5.52 6.33
C GLU A 17 -10.56 -5.40 7.79
N LEU A 18 -9.74 -4.79 8.65
CA LEU A 18 -10.08 -4.55 10.06
C LEU A 18 -11.25 -3.58 10.25
N HIS A 19 -11.65 -2.86 9.19
CA HIS A 19 -12.71 -1.87 9.20
C HIS A 19 -13.83 -2.14 8.20
N GLY A 20 -13.79 -3.30 7.50
CA GLY A 20 -14.81 -3.66 6.50
C GLY A 20 -14.82 -2.74 5.28
N VAL A 21 -13.66 -2.23 4.87
CA VAL A 21 -13.51 -1.33 3.72
C VAL A 21 -12.97 -2.11 2.51
N ASP A 22 -13.67 -2.04 1.39
CA ASP A 22 -13.19 -2.58 0.11
C ASP A 22 -12.14 -1.64 -0.48
N ILE A 23 -10.87 -2.07 -0.40
CA ILE A 23 -9.73 -1.25 -0.84
C ILE A 23 -9.72 -1.02 -2.36
N PHE A 24 -10.20 -1.97 -3.18
CA PHE A 24 -10.17 -1.82 -4.63
C PHE A 24 -11.23 -0.85 -5.10
N ALA A 25 -12.45 -0.99 -4.58
CA ALA A 25 -13.52 -0.05 -4.86
C ALA A 25 -13.13 1.37 -4.47
N GLU A 26 -12.45 1.53 -3.34
CA GLU A 26 -11.97 2.84 -2.89
C GLU A 26 -10.79 3.38 -3.71
N LEU A 27 -9.89 2.52 -4.19
CA LEU A 27 -8.82 2.92 -5.11
C LEU A 27 -9.39 3.39 -6.44
N ASP A 28 -10.35 2.67 -7.02
CA ASP A 28 -11.01 3.04 -8.27
C ASP A 28 -11.82 4.34 -8.11
N ARG A 29 -12.49 4.53 -6.96
CA ARG A 29 -13.20 5.78 -6.65
C ARG A 29 -12.24 6.97 -6.51
N LEU A 30 -11.07 6.75 -5.92
CA LEU A 30 -10.11 7.80 -5.61
C LEU A 30 -9.21 8.16 -6.80
N LEU A 31 -8.84 7.17 -7.60
CA LEU A 31 -7.95 7.30 -8.74
C LEU A 31 -8.77 7.23 -10.03
N ASP A 32 -9.24 8.37 -10.53
CA ASP A 32 -9.90 8.50 -11.84
C ASP A 32 -8.88 8.47 -13.01
N ILE A 33 -7.92 7.54 -12.92
CA ILE A 33 -6.78 7.39 -13.84
C ILE A 33 -6.41 5.91 -13.99
N ASP A 34 -5.73 5.57 -15.10
CA ASP A 34 -5.18 4.21 -15.25
C ASP A 34 -3.96 3.99 -14.33
N TYR A 35 -4.04 2.97 -13.48
CA TYR A 35 -3.00 2.64 -12.50
C TYR A 35 -2.68 1.14 -12.42
N GLU A 36 -1.43 0.81 -12.10
CA GLU A 36 -0.94 -0.55 -11.88
C GLU A 36 -0.60 -0.71 -10.40
N LEU A 37 -1.07 -1.78 -9.77
CA LEU A 37 -0.69 -2.09 -8.40
C LEU A 37 0.70 -2.74 -8.38
N THR A 38 1.52 -2.33 -7.44
CA THR A 38 2.86 -2.89 -7.20
C THR A 38 3.05 -3.21 -5.72
N VAL A 39 3.74 -4.31 -5.44
CA VAL A 39 4.01 -4.74 -4.06
C VAL A 39 5.48 -5.17 -3.91
N PRO A 40 6.24 -4.59 -2.97
CA PRO A 40 7.58 -5.05 -2.64
C PRO A 40 7.59 -6.50 -2.13
N SER A 41 8.60 -7.30 -2.48
CA SER A 41 8.71 -8.67 -1.96
C SER A 41 8.91 -8.72 -0.44
N ALA A 42 9.51 -7.66 0.15
CA ALA A 42 9.57 -7.45 1.59
C ALA A 42 8.18 -7.41 2.25
N VAL A 43 7.20 -6.73 1.66
CA VAL A 43 5.81 -6.64 2.16
C VAL A 43 5.14 -8.02 2.14
N ILE A 44 5.33 -8.79 1.07
CA ILE A 44 4.79 -10.17 0.98
C ILE A 44 5.38 -11.05 2.09
N ASN A 45 6.68 -10.94 2.35
CA ASN A 45 7.35 -11.73 3.39
C ASN A 45 6.85 -11.37 4.79
N GLU A 46 6.60 -10.09 5.06
CA GLU A 46 6.02 -9.61 6.30
C GLU A 46 4.61 -10.16 6.51
N LEU A 47 3.74 -10.05 5.48
CA LEU A 47 2.39 -10.62 5.51
C LEU A 47 2.41 -12.13 5.79
N LYS A 48 3.30 -12.89 5.14
CA LYS A 48 3.46 -14.33 5.43
C LYS A 48 3.86 -14.58 6.88
N SER A 49 4.79 -13.80 7.42
CA SER A 49 5.16 -13.90 8.84
C SER A 49 3.95 -13.65 9.75
N LEU A 50 3.15 -12.62 9.46
CA LEU A 50 1.95 -12.27 10.21
C LEU A 50 0.88 -13.36 10.17
N THR A 51 0.69 -14.06 9.03
CA THR A 51 -0.24 -15.20 8.96
C THR A 51 0.12 -16.35 9.92
N SER A 52 1.39 -16.44 10.32
CA SER A 52 1.89 -17.51 11.20
C SER A 52 2.01 -17.05 12.66
N LYS A 53 2.47 -15.82 12.89
CA LYS A 53 2.90 -15.31 14.20
C LYS A 53 2.00 -14.23 14.79
N GLY A 54 1.10 -13.65 14.01
CA GLY A 54 0.20 -12.60 14.47
C GLY A 54 -0.92 -13.10 15.39
N THR A 55 -1.62 -12.15 16.00
CA THR A 55 -2.88 -12.38 16.70
C THR A 55 -3.93 -12.98 15.77
N THR A 56 -5.06 -13.47 16.30
CA THR A 56 -6.14 -14.02 15.48
C THR A 56 -6.67 -13.01 14.45
N SER A 57 -6.81 -11.74 14.85
CA SER A 57 -7.24 -10.66 13.96
C SER A 57 -6.20 -10.37 12.87
N GLU A 58 -4.93 -10.20 13.25
CA GLU A 58 -3.84 -9.95 12.30
C GLU A 58 -3.66 -11.10 11.31
N ARG A 59 -3.80 -12.36 11.76
CA ARG A 59 -3.74 -13.52 10.87
C ARG A 59 -4.87 -13.52 9.84
N SER A 60 -6.07 -13.09 10.21
CA SER A 60 -7.19 -12.95 9.28
C SER A 60 -6.89 -11.86 8.25
N ALA A 61 -6.56 -10.66 8.72
CA ALA A 61 -6.25 -9.51 7.87
C ALA A 61 -5.04 -9.77 6.95
N ALA A 62 -4.01 -10.47 7.43
CA ALA A 62 -2.84 -10.81 6.62
C ALA A 62 -3.16 -11.81 5.50
N ARG A 63 -4.12 -12.72 5.69
CA ARG A 63 -4.56 -13.64 4.61
C ARG A 63 -5.29 -12.88 3.51
N VAL A 64 -6.21 -12.00 3.88
CA VAL A 64 -6.90 -11.12 2.93
C VAL A 64 -5.88 -10.22 2.22
N ALA A 65 -4.96 -9.59 2.95
CA ALA A 65 -3.89 -8.78 2.39
C ALA A 65 -2.99 -9.55 1.39
N LEU A 66 -2.69 -10.83 1.61
CA LEU A 66 -1.96 -11.65 0.64
C LEU A 66 -2.76 -11.90 -0.64
N GLU A 67 -4.07 -12.12 -0.52
CA GLU A 67 -4.96 -12.25 -1.67
C GLU A 67 -5.00 -10.94 -2.48
N LEU A 68 -5.15 -9.80 -1.79
CA LEU A 68 -5.09 -8.48 -2.41
C LEU A 68 -3.74 -8.25 -3.12
N ALA A 69 -2.63 -8.56 -2.45
CA ALA A 69 -1.28 -8.42 -2.99
C ALA A 69 -1.02 -9.32 -4.20
N SER A 70 -1.71 -10.45 -4.33
CA SER A 70 -1.56 -11.35 -5.48
C SER A 70 -2.01 -10.73 -6.81
N ARG A 71 -2.87 -9.69 -6.75
CA ARG A 71 -3.31 -8.91 -7.91
C ARG A 71 -2.33 -7.80 -8.30
N ALA A 72 -1.30 -7.55 -7.48
CA ALA A 72 -0.28 -6.55 -7.71
C ALA A 72 0.97 -7.16 -8.36
N LYS A 73 1.66 -6.34 -9.16
CA LYS A 73 2.96 -6.70 -9.70
C LYS A 73 4.00 -6.72 -8.59
N ARG A 74 4.56 -7.89 -8.33
CA ARG A 74 5.64 -8.07 -7.35
C ARG A 74 6.94 -7.43 -7.83
N ILE A 75 7.56 -6.62 -6.97
CA ILE A 75 8.89 -6.05 -7.18
C ILE A 75 9.87 -6.70 -6.21
N GLU A 76 10.93 -7.30 -6.72
CA GLU A 76 11.97 -7.89 -5.87
C GLU A 76 12.77 -6.81 -5.14
N THR A 77 12.94 -6.99 -3.83
CA THR A 77 13.59 -6.04 -2.95
C THR A 77 14.71 -6.66 -2.16
N LYS A 78 15.75 -5.87 -1.86
CA LYS A 78 16.92 -6.30 -1.09
C LYS A 78 16.98 -5.70 0.32
N ASN A 79 16.22 -4.62 0.55
CA ASN A 79 16.18 -3.92 1.84
C ASN A 79 14.80 -4.08 2.52
N SER A 80 14.62 -3.40 3.65
CA SER A 80 13.33 -3.31 4.35
C SER A 80 12.26 -2.62 3.47
N ALA A 81 10.99 -2.91 3.77
CA ALA A 81 9.83 -2.35 3.06
C ALA A 81 9.91 -0.83 2.92
N ASP A 82 10.03 -0.09 4.02
CA ASP A 82 10.12 1.39 4.01
C ASP A 82 11.21 1.94 3.09
N LYS A 83 12.41 1.36 3.13
CA LYS A 83 13.55 1.83 2.31
C LYS A 83 13.26 1.62 0.83
N GLU A 84 12.64 0.50 0.48
CA GLU A 84 12.31 0.16 -0.89
C GLU A 84 11.11 0.92 -1.39
N ILE A 85 10.11 1.17 -0.54
CA ILE A 85 8.98 2.05 -0.84
C ILE A 85 9.51 3.45 -1.18
N LEU A 86 10.37 4.05 -0.33
CA LEU A 86 10.96 5.36 -0.62
C LEU A 86 11.80 5.35 -1.90
N ARG A 87 12.62 4.31 -2.12
CA ARG A 87 13.43 4.18 -3.35
C ARG A 87 12.54 4.12 -4.59
N LEU A 88 11.55 3.24 -4.60
CA LEU A 88 10.61 3.06 -5.72
C LEU A 88 9.77 4.31 -5.93
N ALA A 89 9.31 4.94 -4.86
CA ALA A 89 8.45 6.12 -4.95
C ALA A 89 9.15 7.33 -5.59
N ARG A 90 10.49 7.39 -5.52
CA ARG A 90 11.31 8.40 -6.22
C ARG A 90 11.46 8.12 -7.71
N GLU A 91 11.08 6.93 -8.19
CA GLU A 91 11.23 6.52 -9.59
C GLU A 91 10.02 6.95 -10.44
N GLY A 92 9.81 8.26 -10.63
CA GLY A 92 8.80 8.77 -11.56
C GLY A 92 7.37 8.68 -11.03
N LYS A 93 6.44 8.07 -11.80
CA LYS A 93 4.98 8.12 -11.55
C LYS A 93 4.49 7.09 -10.53
N TYR A 94 4.88 7.27 -9.27
CA TYR A 94 4.42 6.44 -8.17
C TYR A 94 3.52 7.19 -7.19
N ILE A 95 2.54 6.44 -6.67
CA ILE A 95 1.69 6.79 -5.55
C ILE A 95 1.95 5.73 -4.49
N VAL A 96 2.06 6.12 -3.22
CA VAL A 96 2.27 5.15 -2.13
C VAL A 96 0.98 4.95 -1.35
N GLY A 97 0.56 3.71 -1.15
CA GLY A 97 -0.48 3.35 -0.19
C GLY A 97 0.15 3.00 1.14
N THR A 98 0.05 3.88 2.14
CA THR A 98 0.55 3.61 3.51
C THR A 98 -0.28 4.35 4.56
N ASN A 99 -0.52 3.70 5.70
CA ASN A 99 -1.18 4.30 6.86
C ASN A 99 -0.19 4.83 7.90
N ASP A 100 1.12 4.62 7.70
CA ASP A 100 2.15 5.10 8.62
C ASP A 100 2.31 6.63 8.51
N GLU A 101 2.11 7.33 9.61
CA GLU A 101 2.17 8.80 9.63
C GLU A 101 3.56 9.35 9.34
N VAL A 102 4.61 8.66 9.81
CA VAL A 102 6.01 9.07 9.63
C VAL A 102 6.41 8.90 8.17
N LEU A 103 6.05 7.79 7.54
CA LEU A 103 6.31 7.54 6.11
C LEU A 103 5.51 8.51 5.24
N ARG A 104 4.22 8.73 5.54
CA ARG A 104 3.38 9.73 4.87
C ARG A 104 4.01 11.12 4.89
N LYS A 105 4.54 11.55 6.03
CA LYS A 105 5.19 12.86 6.17
C LYS A 105 6.42 12.96 5.27
N LYS A 106 7.31 11.96 5.29
CA LYS A 106 8.52 11.93 4.43
C LYS A 106 8.18 11.98 2.94
N LEU A 107 7.24 11.16 2.50
CA LEU A 107 6.80 11.12 1.10
C LEU A 107 6.23 12.46 0.64
N ARG A 108 5.44 13.11 1.52
CA ARG A 108 4.88 14.44 1.24
C ARG A 108 5.95 15.52 1.12
N GLU A 109 6.98 15.49 1.99
CA GLU A 109 8.12 16.40 1.92
C GLU A 109 8.89 16.25 0.58
N GLU A 110 8.85 15.06 -0.02
CA GLU A 110 9.43 14.78 -1.35
C GLU A 110 8.45 15.02 -2.51
N GLY A 111 7.25 15.53 -2.26
CA GLY A 111 6.23 15.79 -3.29
C GLY A 111 5.58 14.53 -3.88
N ILE A 112 5.75 13.39 -3.23
CA ILE A 112 5.21 12.11 -3.69
C ILE A 112 3.76 11.96 -3.20
N PRO A 113 2.81 11.61 -4.09
CA PRO A 113 1.42 11.38 -3.71
C PRO A 113 1.25 10.14 -2.84
N VAL A 114 0.37 10.24 -1.83
CA VAL A 114 0.14 9.18 -0.84
C VAL A 114 -1.34 8.93 -0.61
N ILE A 115 -1.74 7.66 -0.69
CA ILE A 115 -3.08 7.15 -0.36
C ILE A 115 -3.04 6.53 1.03
N TYR A 116 -4.07 6.80 1.82
CA TYR A 116 -4.19 6.27 3.17
C TYR A 116 -5.67 6.13 3.56
N LEU A 117 -5.95 5.27 4.54
CA LEU A 117 -7.29 5.10 5.09
C LEU A 117 -7.61 6.26 6.04
N ARG A 118 -8.60 7.07 5.68
CA ARG A 118 -9.07 8.21 6.46
C ARG A 118 -10.30 7.81 7.26
N GLN A 119 -10.31 8.20 8.54
CA GLN A 119 -11.42 7.95 9.46
C GLN A 119 -11.89 6.48 9.49
N LYS A 120 -10.99 5.54 9.18
CA LYS A 120 -11.28 4.10 9.16
C LYS A 120 -12.46 3.71 8.25
N SER A 121 -12.76 4.51 7.22
CA SER A 121 -13.98 4.33 6.40
C SER A 121 -13.77 4.51 4.91
N HIS A 122 -12.80 5.33 4.48
CA HIS A 122 -12.58 5.61 3.07
C HIS A 122 -11.11 5.94 2.80
N LEU A 123 -10.64 5.71 1.57
CA LEU A 123 -9.32 6.15 1.13
C LEU A 123 -9.32 7.65 0.80
N ALA A 124 -8.22 8.30 1.15
CA ALA A 124 -7.94 9.70 0.81
C ALA A 124 -6.55 9.82 0.19
N LEU A 125 -6.40 10.77 -0.72
CA LEU A 125 -5.15 11.11 -1.39
C LEU A 125 -4.58 12.40 -0.79
N THR A 126 -3.27 12.46 -0.58
CA THR A 126 -2.54 13.73 -0.42
C THR A 126 -1.43 13.82 -1.46
N GLY A 127 -1.26 15.00 -2.06
CA GLY A 127 -0.31 15.24 -3.15
C GLY A 127 -1.04 15.42 -4.49
N ASN A 128 -0.28 15.76 -5.52
CA ASN A 128 -0.81 15.94 -6.88
C ASN A 128 -0.46 14.72 -7.73
N ILE A 129 -1.39 14.32 -8.60
CA ILE A 129 -1.24 13.26 -9.60
C ILE A 129 -1.44 13.84 -11.00
#